data_AF-A0A954UFW6-F1
#
_entry.id   AF-A0A954UFW6-F1
#
_cell.length_a   1.000
_cell.length_b   1.000
_cell.length_c   1.000
_cell.angle_alpha   90.00
_cell.angle_beta   90.00
_cell.angle_gamma   90.00
#
_symmetry.space_group_name_H-M   'P 1'
#
loop_
_entity.id
_entity.type
_entity.pdbx_description
1 polymer ?
#
loop_
_entity_poly.entity_id
_entity_poly.type
_entity_poly.pdbx_seq_one_letter_code
_entity_poly.pdbx_strand_id
1 'polypeptide(L)'
;QLDALKASLVRASDAEAATSHLSSILRDYLQMQFEIAAPTQTTSELFNTIKHRALLSPNHRQRFQELFEATDLAKFAGLHMTLAELNADIERARELIDATAAEIMSPGSNVEAN
;
A
#
# COMPACT_ATOMS: atom_id res chain seq x y z
N GLN A 1 -7.71 -7.58 7.75
CA GLN A 1 -7.92 -7.91 6.31
C GLN A 1 -6.74 -8.68 5.73
N LEU A 2 -5.48 -8.31 5.99
CA LEU A 2 -4.30 -9.02 5.48
C LEU A 2 -4.18 -10.49 5.91
N ASP A 3 -4.51 -10.85 7.15
CA ASP A 3 -4.48 -12.27 7.60
C ASP A 3 -5.46 -13.14 6.82
N ALA A 4 -6.67 -12.63 6.57
CA ALA A 4 -7.69 -13.32 5.79
C ALA A 4 -7.24 -13.47 4.32
N LEU A 5 -6.61 -12.43 3.76
CA LEU A 5 -6.04 -12.49 2.41
C LEU A 5 -4.94 -13.55 2.33
N LYS A 6 -4.00 -13.58 3.29
CA LYS A 6 -2.95 -14.60 3.37
C LYS A 6 -3.51 -16.01 3.47
N ALA A 7 -4.54 -16.22 4.29
CA ALA A 7 -5.21 -17.51 4.43
C ALA A 7 -5.93 -17.97 3.16
N SER A 8 -6.33 -17.05 2.28
CA SER A 8 -6.93 -17.40 0.98
C SER A 8 -5.92 -17.83 -0.09
N LEU A 9 -4.61 -17.58 0.08
CA LEU A 9 -3.57 -17.93 -0.92
C LEU A 9 -3.27 -19.44 -1.06
N VAL A 10 -4.07 -20.31 -0.44
CA VAL A 10 -3.84 -21.76 -0.43
C VAL A 10 -4.10 -22.40 -1.81
N ARG A 11 -4.75 -21.70 -2.75
CA ARG A 11 -4.98 -22.18 -4.13
C ARG A 11 -4.44 -21.22 -5.17
N ALA A 12 -3.86 -21.76 -6.26
CA ALA A 12 -3.26 -20.97 -7.34
C ALA A 12 -4.27 -20.09 -8.12
N SER A 13 -5.53 -20.51 -8.21
CA SER A 13 -6.63 -19.72 -8.79
C SER A 13 -6.93 -18.44 -8.01
N ASP A 14 -6.43 -18.33 -6.78
CA ASP A 14 -6.73 -17.22 -5.88
C ASP A 14 -5.70 -16.08 -6.00
N ALA A 15 -4.61 -16.26 -6.78
CA ALA A 15 -3.52 -15.29 -6.88
C ALA A 15 -3.95 -13.96 -7.54
N GLU A 16 -4.67 -14.00 -8.67
CA GLU A 16 -5.12 -12.78 -9.38
C GLU A 16 -6.13 -11.98 -8.54
N ALA A 17 -7.11 -12.70 -7.95
CA ALA A 17 -8.08 -12.12 -7.03
C ALA A 17 -7.40 -11.52 -5.80
N ALA A 18 -6.39 -12.21 -5.26
CA ALA A 18 -5.65 -11.76 -4.10
C ALA A 18 -4.76 -10.54 -4.40
N THR A 19 -4.20 -10.42 -5.60
CA THR A 19 -3.46 -9.20 -6.01
C THR A 19 -4.38 -7.98 -6.07
N SER A 20 -5.58 -8.13 -6.63
CA SER A 20 -6.58 -7.05 -6.62
C SER A 20 -7.02 -6.69 -5.21
N HIS A 21 -7.20 -7.70 -4.36
CA HIS A 21 -7.57 -7.51 -2.96
C HIS A 21 -6.46 -6.81 -2.15
N LEU A 22 -5.18 -7.15 -2.38
CA LEU A 22 -4.05 -6.49 -1.74
C LEU A 22 -4.03 -4.99 -2.08
N SER A 23 -4.16 -4.65 -3.37
CA SER A 23 -4.24 -3.25 -3.83
C SER A 23 -5.39 -2.49 -3.16
N SER A 24 -6.57 -3.14 -3.00
CA SER A 24 -7.71 -2.54 -2.30
C SER A 24 -7.40 -2.28 -0.83
N ILE A 25 -6.86 -3.26 -0.10
CA ILE A 25 -6.50 -3.11 1.32
C ILE A 25 -5.53 -1.94 1.52
N LEU A 26 -4.51 -1.82 0.67
CA LEU A 26 -3.55 -0.73 0.75
C LEU A 26 -4.20 0.64 0.52
N ARG A 27 -5.14 0.74 -0.44
CA ARG A 27 -5.89 1.99 -0.70
C ARG A 27 -6.80 2.35 0.45
N ASP A 28 -7.54 1.37 0.98
CA ASP A 28 -8.44 1.57 2.10
C ASP A 28 -7.67 2.03 3.34
N TYR A 29 -6.51 1.41 3.60
CA TYR A 29 -5.60 1.86 4.66
C TYR A 29 -5.17 3.31 4.46
N LEU A 30 -4.65 3.67 3.27
CA LEU A 30 -4.18 5.04 3.00
C LEU A 30 -5.32 6.08 3.09
N GLN A 31 -6.54 5.72 2.67
CA GLN A 31 -7.72 6.56 2.83
C GLN A 31 -8.05 6.78 4.31
N MET A 32 -8.12 5.71 5.10
CA MET A 32 -8.44 5.80 6.52
C MET A 32 -7.36 6.54 7.30
N GLN A 33 -6.09 6.32 6.95
CA GLN A 33 -4.94 6.87 7.65
C GLN A 33 -4.74 8.37 7.36
N PHE A 34 -4.97 8.81 6.11
CA PHE A 34 -4.64 10.17 5.68
C PHE A 34 -5.82 11.01 5.20
N GLU A 35 -7.04 10.48 5.31
CA GLU A 35 -8.28 11.13 4.87
C GLU A 35 -8.18 11.59 3.40
N ILE A 36 -7.73 10.70 2.52
CA ILE A 36 -7.63 10.91 1.07
C ILE A 36 -8.52 9.94 0.30
N ALA A 37 -8.94 10.31 -0.91
CA ALA A 37 -9.79 9.49 -1.76
C ALA A 37 -8.99 8.41 -2.54
N ALA A 38 -8.18 7.60 -1.84
CA ALA A 38 -7.26 6.64 -2.45
C ALA A 38 -7.92 5.54 -3.33
N PRO A 39 -9.11 5.01 -3.03
CA PRO A 39 -9.80 4.01 -3.86
C PRO A 39 -10.28 4.56 -5.21
N THR A 40 -10.54 5.87 -5.31
CA THR A 40 -11.04 6.51 -6.54
C THR A 40 -9.93 7.17 -7.36
N GLN A 41 -8.68 7.13 -6.87
CA GLN A 41 -7.52 7.71 -7.53
C GLN A 41 -6.73 6.64 -8.29
N THR A 42 -6.20 7.00 -9.45
CA THR A 42 -5.15 6.20 -10.08
C THR A 42 -3.92 6.13 -9.18
N THR A 43 -3.06 5.12 -9.36
CA THR A 43 -1.81 4.98 -8.58
C THR A 43 -0.95 6.25 -8.65
N SER A 44 -0.83 6.85 -9.84
CA SER A 44 -0.09 8.10 -10.04
C SER A 44 -0.70 9.29 -9.26
N GLU A 45 -2.03 9.46 -9.31
CA GLU A 45 -2.73 10.53 -8.58
C GLU A 45 -2.61 10.36 -7.06
N LEU A 46 -2.69 9.13 -6.57
CA LEU A 46 -2.51 8.78 -5.16
C LEU A 46 -1.13 9.22 -4.67
N PHE A 47 -0.06 8.83 -5.37
CA PHE A 47 1.31 9.18 -4.97
C PHE A 47 1.63 10.66 -5.15
N ASN A 48 1.02 11.32 -6.14
CA ASN A 48 1.13 12.77 -6.26
C ASN A 48 0.49 13.47 -5.05
N THR A 49 -0.68 13.01 -4.60
CA THR A 49 -1.35 13.52 -3.39
C THR A 49 -0.50 13.32 -2.14
N ILE A 50 0.00 12.09 -1.93
CA ILE A 50 0.88 11.73 -0.80
C ILE A 50 2.14 12.60 -0.78
N LYS A 51 2.76 12.81 -1.95
CA LYS A 51 3.93 13.67 -2.10
C LYS A 51 3.62 15.14 -1.80
N HIS A 52 2.55 15.68 -2.37
CA HIS A 52 2.19 17.09 -2.23
C HIS A 52 1.83 17.45 -0.79
N ARG A 53 1.11 16.56 -0.10
CA ARG A 53 0.70 16.74 1.30
C ARG A 53 1.74 16.26 2.33
N ALA A 54 2.89 15.75 1.88
CA ALA A 54 3.94 15.18 2.73
C ALA A 54 3.43 14.16 3.77
N LEU A 55 2.49 13.30 3.38
CA LEU A 55 1.77 12.39 4.28
C LEU A 55 2.60 11.20 4.75
N LEU A 56 3.65 10.86 4.01
CA LEU A 56 4.54 9.75 4.28
C LEU A 56 5.99 10.19 4.11
N SER A 57 6.89 9.57 4.87
CA SER A 57 8.33 9.71 4.62
C SER A 57 8.68 9.28 3.18
N PRO A 58 9.74 9.84 2.56
CA PRO A 58 10.13 9.45 1.20
C PRO A 58 10.39 7.94 1.06
N ASN A 59 10.93 7.30 2.11
CA ASN A 59 11.17 5.87 2.12
C ASN A 59 9.87 5.07 2.13
N HIS A 60 8.93 5.38 3.04
CA HIS A 60 7.65 4.66 3.09
C HIS A 60 6.80 4.90 1.85
N ARG A 61 6.80 6.12 1.31
CA ARG A 61 6.15 6.44 0.04
C ARG A 61 6.67 5.55 -1.09
N GLN A 62 7.99 5.41 -1.22
CA GLN A 62 8.59 4.56 -2.24
C GLN A 62 8.18 3.09 -2.07
N ARG A 63 8.20 2.56 -0.83
CA ARG A 63 7.78 1.18 -0.55
C ARG A 63 6.31 0.92 -0.89
N PHE A 64 5.42 1.87 -0.60
CA PHE A 64 4.02 1.77 -1.05
C PHE A 64 3.95 1.78 -2.58
N GLN A 65 4.72 2.64 -3.24
CA GLN A 65 4.71 2.76 -4.69
C GLN A 65 5.15 1.45 -5.37
N GLU A 66 6.23 0.83 -4.88
CA GLU A 66 6.71 -0.47 -5.36
C GLU A 66 5.64 -1.56 -5.22
N LEU A 67 4.92 -1.62 -4.08
CA LEU A 67 3.80 -2.55 -3.90
C LEU A 67 2.68 -2.30 -4.90
N PHE A 68 2.27 -1.05 -5.11
CA PHE A 68 1.20 -0.75 -6.06
C PHE A 68 1.59 -1.07 -7.50
N GLU A 69 2.81 -0.70 -7.91
CA GLU A 69 3.34 -1.00 -9.25
C GLU A 69 3.39 -2.52 -9.50
N ALA A 70 3.82 -3.30 -8.51
CA ALA A 70 3.82 -4.75 -8.60
C ALA A 70 2.40 -5.32 -8.79
N THR A 71 1.41 -4.81 -8.03
CA THR A 71 0.01 -5.24 -8.20
C THR A 71 -0.61 -4.77 -9.53
N ASP A 72 -0.26 -3.57 -10.01
CA ASP A 72 -0.79 -3.02 -11.27
C ASP A 72 -0.22 -3.78 -12.48
N LEU A 73 1.07 -4.14 -12.45
CA LEU A 73 1.69 -5.02 -13.46
C LEU A 73 0.95 -6.36 -13.55
N ALA A 74 0.63 -6.97 -12.42
CA ALA A 74 -0.10 -8.23 -12.43
C ALA A 74 -1.53 -8.09 -12.98
N LYS A 75 -2.25 -7.02 -12.59
CA LYS A 75 -3.64 -6.78 -12.99
C LYS A 75 -3.80 -6.38 -14.45
N PHE A 76 -2.85 -5.63 -15.00
CA PHE A 76 -3.00 -5.01 -16.34
C PHE A 76 -2.08 -5.61 -17.40
N ALA A 77 -0.90 -6.13 -17.02
CA ALA A 77 0.04 -6.71 -17.98
C ALA A 77 -0.16 -8.23 -18.17
N GLY A 78 -1.14 -8.84 -17.48
CA GLY A 78 -1.37 -10.28 -17.52
C GLY A 78 -0.23 -11.10 -16.90
N LEU A 79 0.60 -10.45 -16.08
CA LEU A 79 1.69 -11.12 -15.36
C LEU A 79 1.11 -11.84 -14.13
N HIS A 80 1.39 -13.14 -14.02
CA HIS A 80 1.01 -13.90 -12.84
C HIS A 80 2.07 -13.72 -11.76
N MET A 81 1.69 -13.07 -10.65
CA MET A 81 2.45 -13.18 -9.41
C MET A 81 2.38 -14.62 -8.91
N THR A 82 3.54 -15.18 -8.58
CA THR A 82 3.61 -16.46 -7.89
C THR A 82 3.04 -16.32 -6.47
N LEU A 83 2.59 -17.43 -5.88
CA LEU A 83 2.16 -17.44 -4.48
C LEU A 83 3.26 -16.98 -3.53
N ALA A 84 4.53 -17.20 -3.86
CA ALA A 84 5.66 -16.75 -3.05
C ALA A 84 5.82 -15.23 -3.09
N GLU A 85 5.75 -14.62 -4.28
CA GLU A 85 5.81 -13.16 -4.44
C GLU A 85 4.63 -12.48 -3.74
N LEU A 86 3.42 -13.00 -3.92
CA LEU A 86 2.24 -12.41 -3.30
C LEU A 86 2.25 -12.53 -1.77
N ASN A 87 2.74 -13.66 -1.23
CA ASN A 87 2.98 -13.77 0.20
C ASN A 87 4.02 -12.75 0.69
N ALA A 88 5.12 -12.59 -0.04
CA ALA A 88 6.15 -11.59 0.31
C ALA A 88 5.58 -10.16 0.30
N ASP A 89 4.74 -9.83 -0.68
CA ASP A 89 4.09 -8.51 -0.78
C ASP A 89 3.06 -8.28 0.33
N ILE A 90 2.33 -9.32 0.75
CA ILE A 90 1.44 -9.24 1.93
C ILE A 90 2.23 -8.97 3.21
N GLU A 91 3.37 -9.61 3.41
CA GLU A 91 4.22 -9.35 4.59
C GLU A 91 4.81 -7.94 4.54
N ARG A 92 5.33 -7.50 3.39
CA ARG A 92 5.81 -6.13 3.19
C ARG A 92 4.72 -5.10 3.45
N ALA A 93 3.49 -5.36 2.99
CA ALA A 93 2.33 -4.52 3.23
C ALA A 93 2.03 -4.40 4.73
N ARG A 94 2.09 -5.52 5.47
CA ARG A 94 1.90 -5.53 6.93
C ARG A 94 2.95 -4.68 7.63
N GLU A 95 4.23 -4.93 7.36
CA GLU A 95 5.34 -4.16 7.94
C GLU A 95 5.20 -2.66 7.67
N LEU A 96 4.77 -2.28 6.46
CA LEU A 96 4.65 -0.90 6.06
C LEU A 96 3.45 -0.21 6.72
N ILE A 97 2.33 -0.91 6.85
CA ILE A 97 1.16 -0.43 7.62
C ILE A 97 1.56 -0.22 9.08
N ASP A 98 2.22 -1.20 9.71
CA ASP A 98 2.65 -1.11 11.10
C ASP A 98 3.65 0.05 11.31
N ALA A 99 4.61 0.22 10.39
CA ALA A 99 5.60 1.30 10.45
C ALA A 99 4.98 2.69 10.24
N THR A 100 3.94 2.81 9.43
CA THR A 100 3.32 4.11 9.09
C THR A 100 2.13 4.47 9.98
N ALA A 101 1.59 3.51 10.73
CA ALA A 101 0.59 3.75 11.76
C ALA A 101 1.10 4.74 12.83
N ALA A 102 2.41 4.71 13.12
CA ALA A 102 3.05 5.58 14.12
C ALA A 102 3.49 6.96 13.57
N GLU A 103 3.59 7.14 12.25
CA GLU A 103 4.10 8.39 11.67
C GLU A 103 3.17 9.59 11.88
N ILE A 104 1.87 9.36 12.10
CA ILE A 104 0.90 10.42 12.44
C ILE A 104 1.17 11.03 13.82
N MET A 105 1.80 10.30 14.74
CA MET A 105 2.07 10.79 16.10
C MET A 105 3.27 11.75 16.19
N SER A 106 3.86 12.17 15.07
CA SER A 106 4.83 13.27 15.03
C SER A 106 4.25 14.52 14.35
N PRO A 107 3.36 15.29 15.01
CA PRO A 107 3.02 16.62 14.56
C PRO A 107 4.25 17.52 14.77
N GLY A 108 4.89 17.93 13.67
CA GLY A 108 5.70 19.13 13.57
C GLY A 108 6.69 19.41 14.70
N SER A 109 7.88 18.81 14.65
CA SER A 109 9.08 19.51 15.15
C SER A 109 9.46 20.62 14.16
N ASN A 110 8.62 21.63 14.03
CA ASN A 110 9.06 22.93 13.51
C ASN A 110 8.91 23.92 14.67
N VAL A 111 9.88 23.81 15.58
CA VAL A 111 10.10 24.80 16.63
C VAL A 111 10.41 26.11 15.92
N GLU A 112 9.51 27.07 16.04
CA GLU A 112 9.78 28.47 15.73
C GLU A 112 11.04 28.89 16.51
N ALA A 113 12.14 29.11 15.80
CA ALA A 113 13.31 29.79 16.34
C ALA A 113 13.21 31.25 15.92
N ASN A 114 12.81 32.04 16.92
CA ASN A 114 12.88 33.48 17.09
C ASN A 114 14.12 34.14 16.47
#